data_AF-A0A955CEM5-F1
#
_entry.id   AF-A0A955CEM5-F1
#
_cell.length_a   1.000
_cell.length_b   1.000
_cell.length_c   1.000
_cell.angle_alpha   90.00
_cell.angle_beta   90.00
_cell.angle_gamma   90.00
#
_symmetry.space_group_name_H-M   'P 1'
#
loop_
_entity.id
_entity.type
_entity.pdbx_description
1 polymer ?
#
loop_
_entity_poly.entity_id
_entity_poly.type
_entity_poly.pdbx_seq_one_letter_code
_entity_poly.pdbx_strand_id
1 'polypeptide(L)'
;MFSWKPIYRQIADKLPEFASDNGELVEFMVELHERGLKVSSVGDRDADGNEIQLGEVNPFSFLANFNRGVTNDNRIAIISAIKDEWGLSAELPTDFDGLPLMSLQNSWFVPYKESRLSEPYRLFGVFTNTS
;
A
#
# COMPACT_ATOMS: atom_id res chain seq x y z
N MET A 1 1.92 12.67 -21.57
CA MET A 1 1.33 13.02 -20.26
C MET A 1 1.16 11.72 -19.51
N PHE A 2 1.54 11.67 -18.24
CA PHE A 2 1.51 10.42 -17.46
C PHE A 2 0.10 10.15 -16.92
N SER A 3 -0.57 9.11 -17.40
CA SER A 3 -1.98 8.82 -17.08
C SER A 3 -2.22 8.38 -15.64
N TRP A 4 -1.20 7.87 -14.96
CA TRP A 4 -1.29 7.43 -13.57
C TRP A 4 -1.41 8.58 -12.56
N LYS A 5 -0.95 9.80 -12.91
CA LYS A 5 -0.86 10.92 -11.97
C LYS A 5 -2.17 11.27 -11.25
N PRO A 6 -3.34 11.37 -11.92
CA PRO A 6 -4.58 11.78 -11.27
C PRO A 6 -5.05 10.80 -10.19
N ILE A 7 -5.03 9.49 -10.48
CA ILE A 7 -5.49 8.48 -9.51
C ILE A 7 -4.49 8.29 -8.36
N TYR A 8 -3.18 8.33 -8.64
CA TYR A 8 -2.17 8.30 -7.58
C TYR A 8 -2.30 9.48 -6.62
N ARG A 9 -2.67 10.66 -7.14
CA ARG A 9 -2.94 11.84 -6.32
C ARG A 9 -4.17 11.62 -5.42
N GLN A 10 -5.29 11.13 -5.97
CA GLN A 10 -6.48 10.86 -5.16
C GLN A 10 -6.21 9.81 -4.07
N ILE A 11 -5.43 8.77 -4.38
CA ILE A 11 -4.98 7.77 -3.40
C ILE A 11 -4.15 8.45 -2.30
N ALA A 12 -3.16 9.26 -2.68
CA ALA A 12 -2.29 9.94 -1.72
C ALA A 12 -3.05 10.95 -0.83
N ASP A 13 -4.04 11.65 -1.39
CA ASP A 13 -4.89 12.61 -0.67
C ASP A 13 -5.80 11.89 0.36
N LYS A 14 -6.13 10.61 0.15
CA LYS A 14 -6.93 9.78 1.06
C LYS A 14 -6.13 9.13 2.19
N LEU A 15 -4.85 8.83 1.97
CA LEU A 15 -4.01 8.13 2.96
C LEU A 15 -3.98 8.75 4.38
N PRO A 16 -4.04 10.08 4.58
CA PRO A 16 -4.10 10.67 5.92
C PRO A 16 -5.29 10.20 6.77
N GLU A 17 -6.40 9.76 6.16
CA GLU A 17 -7.58 9.27 6.88
C GLU A 17 -7.25 7.99 7.71
N PHE A 18 -6.23 7.24 7.31
CA PHE A 18 -5.77 6.00 7.96
C PHE A 18 -4.58 6.21 8.91
N ALA A 19 -4.23 7.45 9.24
CA ALA A 19 -3.03 7.77 10.02
C ALA A 19 -3.13 7.32 11.49
N SER A 20 -4.33 7.41 12.08
CA SER A 20 -4.59 7.02 13.47
C SER A 20 -4.89 5.54 13.63
N ASP A 21 -5.46 4.91 12.60
CA ASP A 21 -5.75 3.49 12.53
C ASP A 21 -5.58 3.02 11.08
N ASN A 22 -4.60 2.16 10.85
CA ASN A 22 -4.32 1.59 9.53
C ASN A 22 -4.75 0.12 9.41
N GLY A 23 -5.50 -0.40 10.39
CA GLY A 23 -6.06 -1.75 10.35
C GLY A 23 -6.92 -1.98 9.10
N GLU A 24 -7.72 -0.98 8.69
CA GLU A 24 -8.52 -1.06 7.47
C GLU A 24 -7.65 -1.26 6.20
N LEU A 25 -6.47 -0.63 6.13
CA LEU A 25 -5.55 -0.84 5.02
C LEU A 25 -4.95 -2.26 5.02
N VAL A 26 -4.73 -2.82 6.21
CA VAL A 26 -4.24 -4.20 6.37
C VAL A 26 -5.31 -5.20 5.95
N GLU A 27 -6.54 -5.04 6.44
CA GLU A 27 -7.69 -5.88 6.07
C GLU A 27 -7.91 -5.86 4.56
N PHE A 28 -7.88 -4.67 3.95
CA PHE A 28 -7.98 -4.53 2.51
C PHE A 28 -6.83 -5.24 1.77
N MET A 29 -5.60 -5.14 2.25
CA MET A 29 -4.48 -5.89 1.67
C MET A 29 -4.66 -7.42 1.76
N VAL A 30 -5.20 -7.92 2.88
CA VAL A 30 -5.53 -9.35 3.05
C VAL A 30 -6.58 -9.77 2.03
N GLU A 31 -7.64 -8.98 1.86
CA GLU A 31 -8.68 -9.26 0.86
C GLU A 31 -8.12 -9.33 -0.57
N LEU A 32 -7.29 -8.35 -0.95
CA LEU A 32 -6.63 -8.35 -2.27
C LEU A 32 -5.76 -9.60 -2.46
N HIS A 33 -5.05 -10.02 -1.40
CA HIS A 33 -4.24 -11.24 -1.42
C HIS A 33 -5.11 -12.50 -1.63
N GLU A 34 -6.22 -12.63 -0.90
CA GLU A 34 -7.17 -13.74 -1.01
C GLU A 34 -7.84 -13.81 -2.39
N ARG A 35 -8.07 -12.66 -3.03
CA ARG A 35 -8.52 -12.53 -4.43
C ARG A 35 -7.45 -12.96 -5.45
N GLY A 36 -6.25 -13.32 -5.01
CA GLY A 36 -5.14 -13.79 -5.83
C GLY A 36 -4.26 -12.70 -6.41
N LEU A 37 -4.50 -11.42 -6.06
CA LEU A 37 -3.66 -10.31 -6.50
C LEU A 37 -2.30 -10.37 -5.80
N LYS A 38 -1.27 -9.96 -6.53
CA LYS A 38 0.12 -10.01 -6.06
C LYS A 38 0.47 -8.72 -5.31
N VAL A 39 0.03 -8.66 -4.07
CA VAL A 39 0.43 -7.66 -3.07
C VAL A 39 1.72 -8.08 -2.33
N SER A 40 2.25 -7.20 -1.47
CA SER A 40 3.26 -7.54 -0.46
C SER A 40 2.78 -8.63 0.48
N SER A 41 3.70 -9.24 1.22
CA SER A 41 3.34 -10.20 2.28
C SER A 41 2.27 -9.60 3.19
N VAL A 42 1.26 -10.41 3.52
CA VAL A 42 0.25 -10.13 4.54
C VAL A 42 0.52 -10.88 5.85
N GLY A 43 1.65 -11.60 5.91
CA GLY A 43 2.21 -12.21 7.12
C GLY A 43 3.40 -11.41 7.67
N ASP A 44 3.59 -11.51 8.98
CA ASP A 44 4.61 -10.87 9.82
C ASP A 44 5.17 -11.91 10.82
N ARG A 45 6.10 -11.52 11.69
CA ARG A 45 6.69 -12.41 12.71
C ARG A 45 6.65 -11.79 14.10
N ASP A 46 6.20 -12.56 15.08
CA ASP A 46 6.24 -12.15 16.50
C ASP A 46 7.65 -12.31 17.11
N ALA A 47 7.79 -11.94 18.39
CA ALA A 47 9.07 -11.98 19.10
C ALA A 47 9.65 -13.40 19.30
N ASP A 48 8.81 -14.42 19.16
CA ASP A 48 9.21 -15.83 19.24
C ASP A 48 9.53 -16.40 17.85
N GLY A 49 9.42 -15.59 16.80
CA GLY A 49 9.66 -15.95 15.41
C GLY A 49 8.50 -16.67 14.73
N ASN A 50 7.33 -16.74 15.37
CA ASN A 50 6.15 -17.37 14.77
C ASN A 50 5.56 -16.47 13.68
N GLU A 51 5.08 -17.10 12.61
CA GLU A 51 4.31 -16.37 11.59
C GLU A 51 2.96 -15.93 12.16
N ILE A 52 2.67 -14.64 12.03
CA ILE A 52 1.42 -14.01 12.43
C ILE A 52 0.88 -13.21 11.26
N GLN A 53 -0.40 -12.84 11.29
CA GLN A 53 -0.93 -11.88 10.33
C GLN A 53 -0.29 -10.51 10.54
N LEU A 54 -0.08 -9.77 9.45
CA LEU A 54 0.29 -8.36 9.52
C LEU A 54 -0.74 -7.60 10.34
N GLY A 55 -0.28 -6.78 11.30
CA GLY A 55 -1.14 -5.97 12.16
C GLY A 55 -1.15 -4.49 11.84
N GLU A 56 -0.21 -4.01 11.03
CA GLU A 56 -0.09 -2.59 10.68
C GLU A 56 0.58 -2.40 9.32
N VAL A 57 0.27 -1.30 8.62
CA VAL A 57 0.96 -0.95 7.38
C VAL A 57 1.23 0.56 7.32
N ASN A 58 2.42 0.91 6.84
CA ASN A 58 2.78 2.30 6.59
C ASN A 58 2.38 2.72 5.15
N PRO A 59 2.21 4.02 4.86
CA PRO A 59 1.66 4.47 3.58
C PRO A 59 2.56 4.11 2.40
N PHE A 60 3.88 4.11 2.56
CA PHE A 60 4.80 3.75 1.47
C PHE A 60 4.76 2.27 1.16
N SER A 61 4.62 1.41 2.17
CA SER A 61 4.41 -0.04 1.95
C SER A 61 3.08 -0.30 1.26
N PHE A 62 2.02 0.43 1.63
CA PHE A 62 0.73 0.35 0.94
C PHE A 62 0.85 0.77 -0.53
N LEU A 63 1.41 1.96 -0.80
CA LEU A 63 1.65 2.47 -2.16
C LEU A 63 2.55 1.56 -3.00
N ALA A 64 3.43 0.79 -2.36
CA ALA A 64 4.32 -0.14 -3.06
C ALA A 64 3.53 -1.24 -3.79
N ASN A 65 2.37 -1.65 -3.28
CA ASN A 65 1.61 -2.80 -3.80
C ASN A 65 1.27 -2.69 -5.29
N PHE A 66 0.87 -1.51 -5.75
CA PHE A 66 0.57 -1.22 -7.15
C PHE A 66 1.75 -0.59 -7.91
N ASN A 67 2.95 -0.58 -7.31
CA ASN A 67 4.22 -0.24 -7.96
C ASN A 67 5.18 -1.44 -8.05
N ARG A 68 4.78 -2.62 -7.58
CA ARG A 68 5.53 -3.88 -7.75
C ARG A 68 5.59 -4.26 -9.24
N GLY A 69 6.77 -4.65 -9.71
CA GLY A 69 6.99 -5.13 -11.08
C GLY A 69 6.45 -6.54 -11.35
N VAL A 70 5.20 -6.84 -10.96
CA VAL A 70 4.55 -8.12 -11.24
C VAL A 70 4.09 -8.14 -12.70
N THR A 71 3.01 -7.39 -12.99
CA THR A 71 2.48 -7.12 -14.34
C THR A 71 1.70 -5.81 -14.28
N ASN A 72 1.54 -5.12 -15.40
CA ASN A 72 0.67 -3.93 -15.45
C ASN A 72 -0.79 -4.28 -15.13
N ASP A 73 -1.28 -5.45 -15.57
CA ASP A 73 -2.63 -5.92 -15.25
C ASP A 73 -2.86 -6.06 -13.74
N ASN A 74 -1.88 -6.60 -13.00
CA ASN A 74 -1.95 -6.69 -11.54
C ASN A 74 -1.98 -5.31 -10.88
N ARG A 75 -1.18 -4.36 -11.40
CA ARG A 75 -1.17 -2.98 -10.90
C ARG A 75 -2.51 -2.29 -11.13
N ILE A 76 -3.08 -2.44 -12.34
CA ILE A 76 -4.39 -1.90 -12.70
C ILE A 76 -5.49 -2.53 -11.83
N ALA A 77 -5.45 -3.85 -11.61
CA ALA A 77 -6.42 -4.54 -10.76
C ALA A 77 -6.41 -4.05 -9.31
N ILE A 78 -5.23 -3.85 -8.72
CA ILE A 78 -5.09 -3.27 -7.37
C ILE A 78 -5.63 -1.83 -7.35
N ILE A 79 -5.25 -0.99 -8.33
CA ILE A 79 -5.72 0.40 -8.41
C ILE A 79 -7.23 0.47 -8.62
N SER A 80 -7.81 -0.44 -9.40
CA SER A 80 -9.26 -0.54 -9.61
C SER A 80 -9.96 -0.90 -8.30
N ALA A 81 -9.45 -1.87 -7.55
CA ALA A 81 -10.03 -2.22 -6.26
C ALA A 81 -9.98 -1.03 -5.28
N ILE A 82 -8.85 -0.30 -5.22
CA ILE A 82 -8.73 0.92 -4.40
C ILE A 82 -9.72 1.99 -4.86
N LYS A 83 -9.84 2.18 -6.18
CA LYS A 83 -10.78 3.15 -6.78
C LYS A 83 -12.22 2.85 -6.36
N ASP A 84 -12.62 1.60 -6.44
CA ASP A 84 -13.98 1.16 -6.11
C ASP A 84 -14.23 1.28 -4.60
N GLU A 85 -13.30 0.81 -3.77
CA GLU A 85 -13.41 0.85 -2.30
C GLU A 85 -13.48 2.29 -1.76
N TRP A 86 -12.63 3.18 -2.28
CA TRP A 86 -12.55 4.58 -1.79
C TRP A 86 -13.43 5.55 -2.58
N GLY A 87 -14.22 5.07 -3.55
CA GLY A 87 -15.08 5.90 -4.39
C GLY A 87 -14.31 6.96 -5.20
N LEU A 88 -13.12 6.63 -5.68
CA LEU A 88 -12.26 7.57 -6.42
C LEU A 88 -12.82 7.84 -7.81
N SER A 89 -12.68 9.07 -8.30
CA SER A 89 -13.27 9.50 -9.58
C SER A 89 -12.30 9.45 -10.77
N ALA A 90 -10.99 9.48 -10.52
CA ALA A 90 -9.98 9.45 -11.58
C ALA A 90 -10.04 8.17 -12.43
N GLU A 91 -9.73 8.28 -13.72
CA GLU A 91 -9.65 7.13 -14.64
C GLU A 91 -8.51 6.17 -14.25
N LEU A 92 -8.66 4.90 -14.66
CA LEU A 92 -7.59 3.92 -14.50
C LEU A 92 -6.39 4.29 -15.39
N PRO A 93 -5.14 4.06 -14.92
CA PRO A 93 -3.96 4.34 -15.72
C PRO A 93 -3.92 3.45 -16.97
N THR A 94 -3.49 4.02 -18.09
CA THR A 94 -3.18 3.28 -19.33
C THR A 94 -1.67 3.14 -19.55
N ASP A 95 -0.88 3.87 -18.77
CA ASP A 95 0.58 3.80 -18.71
C ASP A 95 1.07 3.91 -17.27
N PHE A 96 2.30 3.48 -17.05
CA PHE A 96 3.03 3.64 -15.80
C PHE A 96 4.41 4.26 -16.04
N ASP A 97 4.54 5.06 -17.10
CA ASP A 97 5.83 5.57 -17.52
C ASP A 97 6.43 6.49 -16.45
N GLY A 98 7.74 6.37 -16.24
CA GLY A 98 8.47 7.16 -15.25
C GLY A 98 8.21 6.79 -13.79
N LEU A 99 7.37 5.79 -13.49
CA LEU A 99 7.25 5.25 -12.14
C LEU A 99 8.38 4.24 -11.85
N PRO A 100 8.99 4.30 -10.66
CA PRO A 100 9.94 3.28 -10.25
C PRO A 100 9.22 1.94 -10.07
N LEU A 101 9.84 0.85 -10.53
CA LEU A 101 9.39 -0.50 -10.22
C LEU A 101 9.98 -0.94 -8.89
N MET A 102 9.11 -1.37 -7.98
CA MET A 102 9.52 -1.92 -6.70
C MET A 102 9.88 -3.39 -6.84
N SER A 103 10.94 -3.79 -6.12
CA SER A 103 11.35 -5.18 -5.96
C SER A 103 10.20 -6.02 -5.41
N LEU A 104 9.99 -7.22 -5.98
CA LEU A 104 9.00 -8.18 -5.49
C LEU A 104 9.34 -8.69 -4.07
N GLN A 105 10.62 -8.67 -3.71
CA GLN A 105 11.16 -9.15 -2.43
C GLN A 105 11.18 -8.04 -1.37
N ASN A 106 11.32 -6.77 -1.78
CA ASN A 106 11.52 -5.62 -0.89
C ASN A 106 10.50 -4.50 -1.17
N SER A 107 9.20 -4.81 -1.09
CA SER A 107 8.13 -3.80 -1.14
C SER A 107 7.49 -3.54 0.22
N TRP A 108 8.14 -4.02 1.29
CA TRP A 108 7.77 -3.89 2.67
C TRP A 108 8.84 -3.03 3.34
N PHE A 109 8.48 -1.80 3.73
CA PHE A 109 9.41 -0.79 4.20
C PHE A 109 9.42 -0.63 5.73
N VAL A 110 9.06 -1.68 6.46
CA VAL A 110 9.12 -1.73 7.94
C VAL A 110 9.89 -2.97 8.40
N PRO A 111 10.51 -2.98 9.59
CA PRO A 111 11.02 -4.21 10.20
C PRO A 111 9.88 -5.20 10.50
N TYR A 112 10.23 -6.47 10.74
CA TYR A 112 9.31 -7.42 11.38
C TYR A 112 8.89 -6.89 12.75
N LYS A 113 7.71 -7.29 13.23
CA LYS A 113 7.17 -6.83 14.52
C LYS A 113 8.15 -7.00 15.68
N GLU A 114 8.89 -8.12 15.72
CA GLU A 114 9.96 -8.37 16.71
C GLU A 114 11.04 -7.26 16.79
N SER A 115 11.28 -6.55 15.70
CA SER A 115 12.33 -5.55 15.54
C SER A 115 11.79 -4.11 15.42
N ARG A 116 10.47 -3.91 15.57
CA ARG A 116 9.88 -2.57 15.52
C ARG A 116 10.14 -1.84 16.83
N LEU A 117 10.51 -0.57 16.71
CA LEU A 117 10.57 0.32 17.87
C LEU A 117 9.15 0.53 18.40
N SER A 118 9.01 0.78 19.71
CA SER A 118 7.72 1.00 20.36
C SER A 118 6.98 2.27 19.88
N GLU A 119 7.69 3.17 19.19
CA GLU A 119 7.10 4.36 18.59
C GLU A 119 6.62 4.07 17.17
N PRO A 120 5.33 4.28 16.85
CA PRO A 120 4.81 4.05 15.52
C PRO A 120 5.48 5.01 14.51
N TYR A 121 5.83 4.48 13.35
CA TYR A 121 6.33 5.28 12.23
C TYR A 121 5.27 6.32 11.83
N ARG A 122 5.46 7.60 12.19
CA ARG A 122 4.56 8.72 11.82
C ARG A 122 4.69 9.12 10.35
N LEU A 123 4.75 8.14 9.44
CA LEU A 123 4.98 8.36 8.02
C LEU A 123 3.72 8.87 7.30
N PHE A 124 2.53 8.67 7.85
CA PHE A 124 1.31 9.25 7.29
C PHE A 124 1.29 10.80 7.36
N GLY A 125 1.99 11.39 8.31
CA GLY A 125 2.08 12.86 8.45
C GLY A 125 2.77 13.57 7.27
N VAL A 126 3.51 12.86 6.41
CA VAL A 126 4.10 13.46 5.20
C VAL A 126 3.04 13.77 4.13
N PHE A 127 1.85 13.19 4.27
CA PHE A 127 0.70 13.42 3.38
C PHE A 127 -0.26 14.48 3.92
N THR A 128 -0.07 14.96 5.16
CA THR A 128 -0.85 16.08 5.68
C THR A 128 -0.24 17.39 5.18
N ASN A 129 -0.97 18.14 4.35
CA ASN A 129 -0.63 19.53 4.08
C ASN A 129 -0.82 20.32 5.38
N THR A 130 0.27 20.56 6.11
CA THR A 130 0.32 21.68 7.05
C THR A 130 0.34 22.96 6.21
N SER A 131 -0.81 23.63 6.12
CA SER A 131 -0.87 25.07 5.82
C SER A 131 -0.58 25.87 7.09
#